data_AF-A0A522GSI6-F1
#
_entry.id   AF-A0A522GSI6-F1
#
_cell.length_a   1.000
_cell.length_b   1.000
_cell.length_c   1.000
_cell.angle_alpha   90.00
_cell.angle_beta   90.00
_cell.angle_gamma   90.00
#
_symmetry.space_group_name_H-M   'P 1'
#
loop_
_entity.id
_entity.type
_entity.pdbx_description
1 polymer ?
#
loop_
_entity_poly.entity_id
_entity_poly.type
_entity_poly.pdbx_seq_one_letter_code
_entity_poly.pdbx_strand_id
1 'polypeptide(L)'
;MSKRDPLKQLIKKFPAPEDLRKIIEGLAEESDRSAAIVAASILEGLLERVIIHRLKNKDTNLIGQLFSNRGPLSDFHSKILIASAFGIIGRNAELDLNRIKTIRNVFAHAVHPVSFDTPEIHEEIGGFIVLDAMYKTAEKGKHPLPRMPNKQAYLLAVHVLCIAYDGAHQQMGGKPIMEYFADCNPYSRASKYYPLDERAPSPRKS
;
A
#
# COMPACT_ATOMS: atom_id res chain seq x y z
N MET A 1 -17.62 -5.02 -28.57
CA MET A 1 -17.53 -4.61 -27.15
C MET A 1 -18.56 -5.41 -26.37
N SER A 2 -18.14 -6.08 -25.30
CA SER A 2 -19.02 -6.94 -24.48
C SER A 2 -19.86 -6.08 -23.52
N LYS A 3 -21.11 -6.47 -23.25
CA LYS A 3 -22.00 -5.78 -22.29
C LYS A 3 -21.42 -5.64 -20.87
N ARG A 4 -20.35 -6.37 -20.53
CA ARG A 4 -19.65 -6.32 -19.23
C ARG A 4 -18.42 -5.42 -19.20
N ASP A 5 -18.04 -4.81 -20.33
CA ASP A 5 -16.86 -3.95 -20.41
C ASP A 5 -16.92 -2.73 -19.46
N PRO A 6 -18.07 -2.08 -19.20
CA PRO A 6 -18.17 -1.00 -18.21
C PRO A 6 -17.86 -1.46 -16.77
N LEU A 7 -18.30 -2.65 -16.36
CA LEU A 7 -18.01 -3.19 -15.02
C LEU A 7 -16.52 -3.47 -14.82
N LYS A 8 -15.84 -3.93 -15.87
CA LYS A 8 -14.39 -4.14 -15.84
C LYS A 8 -13.62 -2.83 -15.72
N GLN A 9 -14.15 -1.73 -16.25
CA GLN A 9 -13.53 -0.41 -16.13
C GLN A 9 -13.64 0.15 -14.71
N LEU A 10 -14.72 -0.14 -13.98
CA LEU A 10 -14.87 0.26 -12.58
C LEU A 10 -13.82 -0.40 -11.67
N ILE A 11 -13.52 -1.69 -11.89
CA ILE A 11 -12.51 -2.43 -11.11
C ILE A 11 -11.10 -1.85 -11.31
N LYS A 12 -10.82 -1.31 -12.50
CA LYS A 12 -9.49 -0.77 -12.87
C LYS A 12 -9.30 0.68 -12.47
N LYS A 13 -10.36 1.39 -12.05
CA LYS A 13 -10.28 2.81 -11.73
C LYS A 13 -9.88 2.97 -10.27
N PHE A 14 -8.60 3.24 -10.04
CA PHE A 14 -8.15 3.67 -8.73
C PHE A 14 -8.78 5.04 -8.38
N PRO A 15 -9.22 5.25 -7.13
CA PRO A 15 -10.05 6.40 -6.76
C PRO A 15 -9.41 7.75 -7.08
N ALA A 16 -10.24 8.76 -7.32
CA ALA A 16 -9.77 10.15 -7.34
C ALA A 16 -9.32 10.56 -5.93
N PRO A 17 -8.42 11.55 -5.78
CA PRO A 17 -7.86 11.92 -4.47
C PRO A 17 -8.92 12.26 -3.41
N GLU A 18 -9.99 12.97 -3.79
CA GLU A 18 -11.10 13.32 -2.87
C GLU A 18 -11.88 12.08 -2.40
N ASP A 19 -12.17 11.15 -3.31
CA ASP A 19 -12.85 9.89 -2.97
C ASP A 19 -11.96 9.03 -2.08
N LEU A 20 -10.67 8.99 -2.37
CA LEU A 20 -9.69 8.24 -1.60
C LEU A 20 -9.59 8.74 -0.17
N ARG A 21 -9.62 10.06 0.04
CA ARG A 21 -9.68 10.68 1.36
C ARG A 21 -10.91 10.20 2.13
N LYS A 22 -12.10 10.32 1.54
CA LYS A 22 -13.35 9.89 2.18
C LYS A 22 -13.33 8.41 2.54
N ILE A 23 -12.78 7.57 1.67
CA ILE A 23 -12.62 6.14 1.94
C ILE A 23 -11.72 5.95 3.16
N ILE A 24 -10.51 6.52 3.16
CA ILE A 24 -9.53 6.36 4.24
C ILE A 24 -10.07 6.87 5.59
N GLU A 25 -10.73 8.03 5.60
CA GLU A 25 -11.34 8.61 6.80
C GLU A 25 -12.47 7.72 7.36
N GLY A 26 -13.20 7.01 6.49
CA GLY A 26 -14.28 6.09 6.89
C GLY A 26 -13.83 4.70 7.38
N LEU A 27 -12.60 4.25 7.08
CA LEU A 27 -12.15 2.89 7.39
C LEU A 27 -12.15 2.55 8.89
N ALA A 28 -12.03 3.57 9.76
CA ALA A 28 -12.09 3.38 11.20
C ALA A 28 -13.49 2.93 11.68
N GLU A 29 -14.55 3.32 10.97
CA GLU A 29 -15.95 3.01 11.31
C GLU A 29 -16.47 1.74 10.60
N GLU A 30 -15.74 1.26 9.58
CA GLU A 30 -16.08 0.05 8.84
C GLU A 30 -15.96 -1.23 9.67
N SER A 31 -16.56 -2.34 9.23
CA SER A 31 -16.25 -3.65 9.86
C SER A 31 -14.77 -4.01 9.72
N ASP A 32 -14.21 -4.81 10.63
CA ASP A 32 -12.80 -5.23 10.56
C ASP A 32 -12.43 -5.84 9.20
N ARG A 33 -13.32 -6.70 8.67
CA ARG A 33 -13.19 -7.31 7.36
C ARG A 33 -13.16 -6.27 6.23
N SER A 34 -14.09 -5.33 6.23
CA SER A 34 -14.16 -4.26 5.23
C SER A 34 -12.90 -3.38 5.30
N ALA A 35 -12.54 -2.94 6.50
CA ALA A 35 -11.36 -2.11 6.75
C ALA A 35 -10.06 -2.78 6.24
N ALA A 36 -9.85 -4.06 6.57
CA ALA A 36 -8.66 -4.81 6.13
C ALA A 36 -8.58 -4.94 4.59
N ILE A 37 -9.69 -5.34 3.96
CA ILE A 37 -9.73 -5.58 2.52
C ILE A 37 -9.56 -4.28 1.74
N VAL A 38 -10.29 -3.23 2.11
CA VAL A 38 -10.26 -1.95 1.39
C VAL A 38 -8.91 -1.25 1.57
N ALA A 39 -8.37 -1.20 2.79
CA ALA A 39 -7.06 -0.60 3.05
C ALA A 39 -5.95 -1.29 2.25
N ALA A 40 -5.91 -2.63 2.26
CA ALA A 40 -4.93 -3.39 1.48
C ALA A 40 -5.09 -3.19 -0.03
N SER A 41 -6.34 -3.08 -0.53
CA SER A 41 -6.61 -2.84 -1.96
C SER A 41 -6.12 -1.46 -2.42
N ILE A 42 -6.23 -0.45 -1.55
CA ILE A 42 -5.65 0.88 -1.82
C ILE A 42 -4.12 0.78 -1.92
N LEU A 43 -3.47 0.12 -0.97
CA LEU A 43 -2.02 -0.04 -0.99
C LEU A 43 -1.52 -0.84 -2.19
N GLU A 44 -2.23 -1.92 -2.55
CA GLU A 44 -1.94 -2.72 -3.75
C GLU A 44 -2.06 -1.89 -5.03
N GLY A 45 -3.11 -1.09 -5.16
CA GLY A 45 -3.32 -0.21 -6.31
C GLY A 45 -2.26 0.90 -6.40
N LEU A 46 -1.78 1.39 -5.27
CA LEU A 46 -0.67 2.34 -5.23
C LEU A 46 0.62 1.69 -5.69
N LEU A 47 0.93 0.48 -5.20
CA LEU A 47 2.09 -0.29 -5.61
C LEU A 47 2.07 -0.57 -7.13
N GLU A 48 0.91 -0.92 -7.68
CA GLU A 48 0.72 -1.08 -9.13
C GLU A 48 1.10 0.19 -9.90
N ARG A 49 0.65 1.37 -9.46
CA ARG A 49 1.01 2.65 -10.09
C ARG A 49 2.51 2.95 -10.01
N VAL A 50 3.14 2.63 -8.89
CA VAL A 50 4.60 2.77 -8.71
C VAL A 50 5.35 1.85 -9.68
N ILE A 51 4.92 0.60 -9.81
CA ILE A 51 5.49 -0.36 -10.77
C ILE A 51 5.32 0.16 -12.20
N ILE A 52 4.10 0.57 -12.58
CA ILE A 52 3.80 1.14 -13.90
C ILE A 52 4.70 2.34 -14.19
N HIS A 53 4.94 3.22 -13.22
CA HIS A 53 5.84 4.36 -13.37
C HIS A 53 7.29 3.96 -13.63
N ARG A 54 7.74 2.84 -13.06
CA ARG A 54 9.09 2.29 -13.27
C ARG A 54 9.27 1.50 -14.58
N LEU A 55 8.19 1.02 -15.20
CA LEU A 55 8.29 0.30 -16.47
C LEU A 55 8.88 1.18 -17.57
N LYS A 56 9.87 0.68 -18.31
CA LYS A 56 10.43 1.38 -19.47
C LYS A 56 9.42 1.49 -20.62
N ASN A 57 8.66 0.42 -20.87
CA ASN A 57 7.62 0.41 -21.88
C ASN A 57 6.31 0.93 -21.30
N LYS A 58 5.79 2.02 -21.86
CA LYS A 58 4.52 2.66 -21.45
C LYS A 58 3.34 2.30 -22.35
N ASP A 59 3.48 1.30 -23.21
CA ASP A 59 2.39 0.81 -24.05
C ASP A 59 1.20 0.37 -23.20
N THR A 60 0.05 0.98 -23.47
CA THR A 60 -1.16 0.80 -22.65
C THR A 60 -1.76 -0.59 -22.81
N ASN A 61 -1.56 -1.26 -23.95
CA ASN A 61 -2.02 -2.62 -24.16
C ASN A 61 -1.17 -3.61 -23.35
N LEU A 62 0.15 -3.46 -23.38
CA LEU A 62 1.07 -4.27 -22.56
C LEU A 62 0.77 -4.09 -21.08
N ILE A 63 0.67 -2.86 -20.59
CA ILE A 63 0.29 -2.57 -19.19
C ILE A 63 -1.07 -3.21 -18.88
N GLY A 64 -2.03 -3.04 -19.78
CA GLY A 64 -3.36 -3.63 -19.65
C GLY A 64 -3.34 -5.15 -19.54
N GLN A 65 -2.44 -5.83 -20.24
CA GLN A 65 -2.25 -7.29 -20.15
C GLN A 65 -1.57 -7.70 -18.85
N LEU A 66 -0.48 -7.02 -18.46
CA LEU A 66 0.28 -7.31 -17.23
C LEU A 66 -0.60 -7.33 -15.99
N PHE A 67 -1.47 -6.33 -15.85
CA PHE A 67 -2.33 -6.13 -14.67
C PHE A 67 -3.80 -6.54 -14.90
N SER A 68 -4.12 -7.17 -16.04
CA SER A 68 -5.46 -7.72 -16.26
C SER A 68 -5.80 -8.85 -15.29
N ASN A 69 -7.08 -9.20 -15.13
CA ASN A 69 -7.45 -10.42 -14.41
C ASN A 69 -6.78 -11.64 -15.08
N ARG A 70 -6.02 -12.43 -14.32
CA ARG A 70 -5.11 -13.51 -14.79
C ARG A 70 -3.86 -13.07 -15.53
N GLY A 71 -3.55 -11.77 -15.55
CA GLY A 71 -2.26 -11.25 -15.96
C GLY A 71 -1.15 -11.64 -14.98
N PRO A 72 0.13 -11.58 -15.41
CA PRO A 72 1.27 -11.97 -14.58
C PRO A 72 1.46 -11.10 -13.33
N LEU A 73 0.93 -9.87 -13.32
CA LEU A 73 0.97 -8.94 -12.19
C LEU A 73 -0.45 -8.64 -11.67
N SER A 74 -1.36 -9.60 -11.79
CA SER A 74 -2.78 -9.40 -11.45
C SER A 74 -3.10 -9.46 -9.96
N ASP A 75 -2.24 -10.09 -9.17
CA ASP A 75 -2.42 -10.27 -7.73
C ASP A 75 -1.36 -9.53 -6.90
N PHE A 76 -1.70 -9.27 -5.65
CA PHE A 76 -0.85 -8.52 -4.72
C PHE A 76 0.51 -9.20 -4.50
N HIS A 77 0.58 -10.52 -4.45
CA HIS A 77 1.84 -11.23 -4.23
C HIS A 77 2.80 -11.03 -5.41
N SER A 78 2.32 -11.19 -6.63
CA SER A 78 3.10 -10.99 -7.86
C SER A 78 3.62 -9.54 -7.96
N LYS A 79 2.82 -8.56 -7.53
CA LYS A 79 3.24 -7.15 -7.45
C LYS A 79 4.34 -6.91 -6.41
N ILE A 80 4.22 -7.52 -5.21
CA ILE A 80 5.26 -7.44 -4.17
C ILE A 80 6.57 -8.05 -4.70
N LEU A 81 6.48 -9.24 -5.31
CA LEU A 81 7.62 -9.97 -5.83
C LEU A 81 8.37 -9.16 -6.89
N ILE A 82 7.66 -8.61 -7.88
CA ILE A 82 8.30 -7.85 -8.97
C ILE A 82 8.86 -6.52 -8.47
N ALA A 83 8.19 -5.87 -7.52
CA ALA A 83 8.69 -4.65 -6.91
C ALA A 83 9.97 -4.90 -6.11
N SER A 84 10.03 -6.00 -5.36
CA SER A 84 11.24 -6.43 -4.64
C SER A 84 12.38 -6.76 -5.62
N ALA A 85 12.09 -7.55 -6.66
CA ALA A 85 13.10 -8.00 -7.63
C ALA A 85 13.74 -6.85 -8.42
N PHE A 86 12.98 -5.79 -8.71
CA PHE A 86 13.49 -4.60 -9.41
C PHE A 86 14.05 -3.51 -8.48
N GLY A 87 14.15 -3.77 -7.17
CA GLY A 87 14.61 -2.77 -6.20
C GLY A 87 13.64 -1.59 -6.06
N ILE A 88 12.38 -1.75 -6.49
CA ILE A 88 11.36 -0.73 -6.29
C ILE A 88 11.09 -0.60 -4.80
N ILE A 89 11.02 -1.70 -4.04
CA ILE A 89 10.83 -1.68 -2.58
C ILE A 89 12.04 -2.32 -1.88
N GLY A 90 12.38 -1.80 -0.70
CA GLY A 90 13.40 -2.41 0.16
C GLY A 90 12.88 -3.60 0.98
N ARG A 91 13.78 -4.31 1.66
CA ARG A 91 13.46 -5.53 2.44
C ARG A 91 12.41 -5.30 3.53
N ASN A 92 12.46 -4.17 4.24
CA ASN A 92 11.49 -3.86 5.30
C ASN A 92 10.08 -3.66 4.71
N ALA A 93 9.98 -2.93 3.59
CA ALA A 93 8.74 -2.72 2.86
C ALA A 93 8.15 -4.05 2.37
N GLU A 94 8.99 -4.93 1.82
CA GLU A 94 8.57 -6.26 1.37
C GLU A 94 7.99 -7.11 2.51
N LEU A 95 8.61 -7.09 3.69
CA LEU A 95 8.12 -7.80 4.88
C LEU A 95 6.76 -7.28 5.31
N ASP A 96 6.62 -5.97 5.49
CA ASP A 96 5.34 -5.36 5.90
C ASP A 96 4.23 -5.60 4.87
N LEU A 97 4.53 -5.50 3.57
CA LEU A 97 3.56 -5.80 2.51
C LEU A 97 3.10 -7.25 2.52
N ASN A 98 4.01 -8.21 2.79
CA ASN A 98 3.62 -9.61 2.90
C ASN A 98 2.71 -9.86 4.11
N ARG A 99 2.96 -9.20 5.24
CA ARG A 99 2.07 -9.26 6.42
C ARG A 99 0.69 -8.69 6.10
N ILE A 100 0.62 -7.51 5.48
CA ILE A 100 -0.65 -6.89 5.03
C ILE A 100 -1.41 -7.83 4.09
N LYS A 101 -0.72 -8.43 3.12
CA LYS A 101 -1.29 -9.42 2.20
C LYS A 101 -1.86 -10.62 2.96
N THR A 102 -1.11 -11.18 3.91
CA THR A 102 -1.55 -12.32 4.74
C THR A 102 -2.81 -11.96 5.53
N ILE A 103 -2.80 -10.84 6.26
CA ILE A 103 -3.95 -10.35 7.03
C ILE A 103 -5.17 -10.17 6.12
N ARG A 104 -5.02 -9.47 4.98
CA ARG A 104 -6.10 -9.26 4.01
C ARG A 104 -6.68 -10.58 3.52
N ASN A 105 -5.83 -11.58 3.24
CA ASN A 105 -6.28 -12.87 2.75
C ASN A 105 -7.06 -13.66 3.81
N VAL A 106 -6.67 -13.58 5.09
CA VAL A 106 -7.45 -14.14 6.19
C VAL A 106 -8.84 -13.49 6.23
N PHE A 107 -8.91 -12.15 6.23
CA PHE A 107 -10.21 -11.46 6.23
C PHE A 107 -11.07 -11.78 5.00
N ALA A 108 -10.47 -11.93 3.82
CA ALA A 108 -11.19 -12.21 2.58
C ALA A 108 -11.69 -13.66 2.46
N HIS A 109 -11.00 -14.63 3.05
CA HIS A 109 -11.26 -16.05 2.81
C HIS A 109 -11.71 -16.83 4.05
N ALA A 110 -11.58 -16.28 5.27
CA ALA A 110 -12.06 -16.95 6.48
C ALA A 110 -13.59 -17.16 6.42
N VAL A 111 -14.02 -18.41 6.60
CA VAL A 111 -15.44 -18.78 6.64
C VAL A 111 -16.06 -18.58 8.03
N HIS A 112 -15.22 -18.44 9.07
CA HIS A 112 -15.64 -18.13 10.44
C HIS A 112 -15.40 -16.64 10.76
N PRO A 113 -16.01 -16.11 11.83
CA PRO A 113 -15.71 -14.77 12.31
C PRO A 113 -14.22 -14.62 12.64
N VAL A 114 -13.64 -13.50 12.20
CA VAL A 114 -12.27 -13.06 12.51
C VAL A 114 -12.33 -11.55 12.77
N SER A 115 -11.47 -11.07 13.67
CA SER A 115 -11.32 -9.65 14.00
C SER A 115 -9.84 -9.27 14.05
N PHE A 116 -9.55 -7.98 14.17
CA PHE A 116 -8.17 -7.55 14.37
C PHE A 116 -7.56 -8.02 15.71
N ASP A 117 -8.39 -8.47 16.64
CA ASP A 117 -7.97 -9.01 17.94
C ASP A 117 -7.84 -10.54 17.94
N THR A 118 -8.11 -11.21 16.82
CA THR A 118 -7.76 -12.64 16.64
C THR A 118 -6.25 -12.81 16.89
N PRO A 119 -5.81 -13.75 17.75
CA PRO A 119 -4.41 -13.85 18.20
C PRO A 119 -3.39 -13.86 17.06
N GLU A 120 -3.66 -14.61 16.00
CA GLU A 120 -2.79 -14.74 14.83
C GLU A 120 -2.70 -13.42 14.03
N ILE A 121 -3.81 -12.65 13.96
CA ILE A 121 -3.83 -11.34 13.30
C ILE A 121 -3.10 -10.30 14.17
N HIS A 122 -3.29 -10.35 15.48
CA HIS A 122 -2.58 -9.49 16.42
C HIS A 122 -1.06 -9.69 16.33
N GLU A 123 -0.59 -10.94 16.25
CA GLU A 123 0.83 -11.25 16.09
C GLU A 123 1.39 -10.69 14.76
N GLU A 124 0.65 -10.84 13.66
CA GLU A 124 1.03 -10.25 12.37
C GLU A 124 1.15 -8.72 12.45
N ILE A 125 0.23 -8.04 13.14
CA ILE A 125 0.28 -6.59 13.34
C ILE A 125 1.46 -6.18 14.21
N GLY A 126 1.74 -6.94 15.28
CA GLY A 126 2.90 -6.70 16.15
C GLY A 126 4.24 -6.81 15.42
N GLY A 127 4.27 -7.53 14.30
CA GLY A 127 5.44 -7.70 13.45
C GLY A 127 5.67 -6.58 12.42
N PHE A 128 4.85 -5.52 12.40
CA PHE A 128 5.06 -4.40 11.47
C PHE A 128 6.31 -3.60 11.82
N ILE A 129 7.28 -3.64 10.92
CA ILE A 129 8.53 -2.89 11.04
C ILE A 129 8.23 -1.39 10.99
N VAL A 130 7.17 -0.98 10.27
CA VAL A 130 6.89 0.44 10.02
C VAL A 130 6.41 1.11 11.30
N LEU A 131 5.61 0.37 12.07
CA LEU A 131 5.15 0.82 13.38
C LEU A 131 6.30 0.81 14.38
N ASP A 132 7.14 -0.24 14.41
CA ASP A 132 8.32 -0.29 15.28
C ASP A 132 9.27 0.89 15.05
N ALA A 133 9.54 1.24 13.78
CA ALA A 133 10.35 2.41 13.42
C ALA A 133 9.71 3.73 13.90
N MET A 134 8.39 3.84 13.83
CA MET A 134 7.65 5.00 14.33
C MET A 134 7.70 5.11 15.85
N TYR A 135 7.44 4.02 16.59
CA TYR A 135 7.53 3.99 18.05
C TYR A 135 8.94 4.39 18.53
N LYS A 136 9.99 3.80 17.96
CA LYS A 136 11.39 4.15 18.27
C LYS A 136 11.72 5.62 17.99
N THR A 137 11.10 6.22 16.98
CA THR A 137 11.29 7.65 16.67
C THR A 137 10.52 8.54 17.66
N ALA A 138 9.32 8.13 18.07
CA ALA A 138 8.49 8.86 19.02
C ALA A 138 9.04 8.81 20.46
N GLU A 139 9.61 7.69 20.89
CA GLU A 139 10.29 7.54 22.19
C GLU A 139 11.52 8.45 22.33
N LYS A 140 12.20 8.73 21.21
CA LYS A 140 13.28 9.73 21.16
C LYS A 140 12.76 11.18 21.14
N GLY A 141 11.46 11.36 20.90
CA GLY A 141 10.76 12.64 20.96
C GLY A 141 10.19 12.94 22.35
N LYS A 142 9.55 14.10 22.52
CA LYS A 142 8.97 14.51 23.81
C LYS A 142 7.66 13.77 24.18
N HIS A 143 7.09 13.01 23.23
CA HIS A 143 5.79 12.35 23.39
C HIS A 143 5.82 10.96 22.73
N PRO A 144 5.83 9.86 23.50
CA PRO A 144 5.73 8.51 22.94
C PRO A 144 4.34 8.30 22.32
N LEU A 145 4.27 7.47 21.27
CA LEU A 145 2.99 7.10 20.66
C LEU A 145 2.21 6.18 21.64
N PRO A 146 0.92 6.44 21.91
CA PRO A 146 0.12 5.56 22.75
C PRO A 146 -0.06 4.19 22.08
N ARG A 147 -0.15 3.12 22.88
CA ARG A 147 -0.58 1.82 22.36
C ARG A 147 -1.99 1.97 21.79
N MET A 148 -2.14 1.63 20.52
CA MET A 148 -3.41 1.74 19.80
C MET A 148 -4.07 0.36 19.63
N PRO A 149 -5.41 0.30 19.53
CA PRO A 149 -6.13 -0.89 19.12
C PRO A 149 -5.58 -1.47 17.80
N ASN A 150 -5.65 -2.79 17.64
CA ASN A 150 -5.06 -3.51 16.50
C ASN A 150 -5.55 -3.00 15.14
N LYS A 151 -6.85 -2.68 15.03
CA LYS A 151 -7.42 -2.05 13.83
C LYS A 151 -6.73 -0.73 13.47
N GLN A 152 -6.54 0.15 14.47
CA GLN A 152 -5.89 1.44 14.25
C GLN A 152 -4.42 1.28 13.89
N ALA A 153 -3.71 0.33 14.52
CA ALA A 153 -2.34 -0.02 14.17
C ALA A 153 -2.22 -0.48 12.72
N TYR A 154 -3.08 -1.40 12.30
CA TYR A 154 -3.13 -1.87 10.92
C TYR A 154 -3.40 -0.74 9.92
N LEU A 155 -4.43 0.08 10.17
CA LEU A 155 -4.78 1.20 9.30
C LEU A 155 -3.64 2.24 9.24
N LEU A 156 -2.99 2.53 10.37
CA LEU A 156 -1.83 3.42 10.41
C LEU A 156 -0.65 2.87 9.61
N ALA A 157 -0.34 1.58 9.75
CA ALA A 157 0.73 0.94 8.99
C ALA A 157 0.49 1.04 7.47
N VAL A 158 -0.72 0.70 7.02
CA VAL A 158 -1.12 0.84 5.61
C VAL A 158 -1.01 2.29 5.16
N HIS A 159 -1.52 3.22 5.96
CA HIS A 159 -1.52 4.65 5.64
C HIS A 159 -0.10 5.21 5.47
N VAL A 160 0.81 4.86 6.38
CA VAL A 160 2.21 5.31 6.34
C VAL A 160 2.93 4.73 5.12
N LEU A 161 2.69 3.46 4.78
CA LEU A 161 3.24 2.86 3.56
C LEU A 161 2.69 3.55 2.30
N CYS A 162 1.41 3.93 2.29
CA CYS A 162 0.83 4.71 1.19
C CYS A 162 1.55 6.06 1.02
N ILE A 163 1.78 6.79 2.11
CA ILE A 163 2.51 8.07 2.07
C ILE A 163 3.96 7.84 1.58
N ALA A 164 4.64 6.81 2.09
CA ALA A 164 6.01 6.51 1.71
C ALA A 164 6.13 6.20 0.21
N TYR A 165 5.23 5.39 -0.35
CA TYR A 165 5.25 5.02 -1.76
C TYR A 165 4.83 6.15 -2.68
N ASP A 166 3.86 6.98 -2.28
CA ASP A 166 3.51 8.18 -3.05
C ASP A 166 4.65 9.20 -3.05
N GLY A 167 5.26 9.46 -1.89
CA GLY A 167 6.42 10.35 -1.79
C GLY A 167 7.59 9.86 -2.67
N ALA A 168 7.86 8.55 -2.67
CA ALA A 168 8.89 7.99 -3.53
C ALA A 168 8.51 8.06 -5.02
N HIS A 169 7.24 7.83 -5.38
CA HIS A 169 6.73 8.04 -6.74
C HIS A 169 6.97 9.46 -7.23
N GLN A 170 6.70 10.45 -6.38
CA GLN A 170 6.92 11.87 -6.68
C GLN A 170 8.40 12.19 -6.88
N GLN A 171 9.30 11.66 -6.04
CA GLN A 171 10.76 11.82 -6.21
C GLN A 171 11.27 11.30 -7.56
N MET A 172 10.57 10.34 -8.16
CA MET A 172 10.85 9.82 -9.51
C MET A 172 10.22 10.64 -10.64
N GLY A 173 9.69 11.83 -10.35
CA GLY A 173 8.98 12.67 -11.33
C GLY A 173 7.54 12.21 -11.60
N GLY A 174 6.99 11.32 -10.78
CA GLY A 174 5.57 11.00 -10.77
C GLY A 174 4.73 12.17 -10.27
N LYS A 175 3.47 12.25 -10.70
CA LYS A 175 2.52 13.19 -10.09
C LYS A 175 2.03 12.62 -8.76
N PRO A 176 1.68 13.46 -7.76
CA PRO A 176 1.10 12.98 -6.52
C PRO A 176 -0.10 12.08 -6.79
N ILE A 177 -0.07 10.87 -6.28
CA ILE A 177 -1.19 9.94 -6.28
C ILE A 177 -2.12 10.25 -5.11
N MET A 178 -1.54 10.68 -3.98
CA MET A 178 -2.25 11.03 -2.77
C MET A 178 -2.18 12.56 -2.55
N GLU A 179 -2.90 13.35 -3.37
CA GLU A 179 -2.87 14.82 -3.33
C GLU A 179 -3.23 15.43 -1.95
N TYR A 180 -3.86 14.65 -1.07
CA TYR A 180 -4.30 15.08 0.26
C TYR A 180 -3.15 15.38 1.26
N PHE A 181 -1.94 14.86 1.05
CA PHE A 181 -0.88 14.88 2.09
C PHE A 181 0.17 15.98 1.95
N ALA A 182 0.01 16.92 1.02
CA ALA A 182 0.91 18.08 0.93
C ALA A 182 0.88 18.92 2.22
N ASP A 183 -0.27 18.99 2.90
CA ASP A 183 -0.47 19.83 4.09
C ASP A 183 -0.39 19.07 5.43
N CYS A 184 -0.47 17.73 5.40
CA CYS A 184 -0.39 16.87 6.59
C CYS A 184 1.00 16.25 6.73
N ASN A 185 2.02 17.05 7.09
CA ASN A 185 3.36 16.55 7.37
C ASN A 185 3.72 16.50 8.86
N PRO A 186 3.35 15.42 9.57
CA PRO A 186 4.14 14.87 10.66
C PRO A 186 5.03 13.67 10.24
N TYR A 187 4.81 13.09 9.05
CA TYR A 187 5.33 11.76 8.69
C TYR A 187 6.33 11.72 7.52
N SER A 188 6.83 12.87 7.05
CA SER A 188 7.91 12.94 6.02
C SER A 188 9.18 12.14 6.35
N ARG A 189 9.33 11.65 7.59
CA ARG A 189 10.42 10.77 8.02
C ARG A 189 10.19 9.28 7.74
N ALA A 190 8.97 8.82 7.42
CA ALA A 190 8.72 7.41 7.16
C ALA A 190 9.46 6.91 5.89
N SER A 191 9.55 7.74 4.85
CA SER A 191 10.31 7.44 3.62
C SER A 191 11.80 7.22 3.89
N LYS A 192 12.38 7.84 4.92
CA LYS A 192 13.77 7.61 5.35
C LYS A 192 14.00 6.21 5.91
N TYR A 193 12.98 5.61 6.52
CA TYR A 193 13.04 4.26 7.09
C TYR A 193 12.57 3.17 6.11
N TYR A 194 11.86 3.59 5.06
CA TYR A 194 11.37 2.76 3.95
C TYR A 194 11.87 3.27 2.59
N PRO A 195 13.19 3.42 2.40
CA PRO A 195 13.70 3.86 1.11
C PRO A 195 13.38 2.80 0.05
N LEU A 196 12.80 3.25 -1.07
CA LEU A 196 12.92 2.52 -2.34
C LEU A 196 14.41 2.56 -2.74
N ASP A 197 14.97 1.51 -3.34
CA ASP A 197 16.41 1.47 -3.62
C ASP A 197 16.81 2.60 -4.58
N GLU A 198 17.61 3.56 -4.09
CA GLU A 198 18.14 4.69 -4.86
C GLU A 198 19.10 4.23 -5.98
N ARG A 199 19.59 2.98 -5.92
CA ARG A 199 20.42 2.37 -6.97
C ARG A 199 19.61 1.72 -8.08
N ALA A 200 18.27 1.69 -7.97
CA ALA A 200 17.42 1.21 -9.05
C ALA A 200 17.65 2.09 -10.29
N PRO A 201 17.94 1.51 -11.47
CA PRO A 201 18.40 2.25 -12.62
C PRO A 201 17.45 3.40 -12.94
N SER A 202 17.96 4.62 -12.86
CA SER A 202 17.30 5.80 -13.39
C SER A 202 16.87 5.49 -14.84
N PRO A 203 15.62 5.81 -15.26
CA PRO A 203 15.29 5.75 -16.67
C PRO A 203 16.29 6.66 -17.39
N ARG A 204 17.23 6.03 -18.12
CA ARG A 204 18.22 6.77 -18.92
C ARG A 204 17.42 7.76 -19.75
N LYS A 205 17.68 9.04 -19.53
CA LYS A 205 17.16 10.11 -20.39
C LYS A 205 17.61 9.77 -21.80
N SER A 206 16.65 9.38 -22.65
CA SER A 206 16.82 9.29 -24.09
C SER A 206 16.90 10.69 -24.68
#